data_AF-X0VSM8-F1
#
_entry.id   AF-X0VSM8-F1
#
_cell.length_a   1.000
_cell.length_b   1.000
_cell.length_c   1.000
_cell.angle_alpha   90.00
_cell.angle_beta   90.00
_cell.angle_gamma   90.00
#
_symmetry.space_group_name_H-M   'P 1'
#
loop_
_entity.id
_entity.type
_entity.pdbx_description
1 polymer ?
#
loop_
_entity_poly.entity_id
_entity_poly.type
_entity_poly.pdbx_seq_one_letter_code
_entity_poly.pdbx_strand_id
1 'polypeptide(L)'
;MARSSATWNKGKSGNPNGRPPNAKCLTDLLRRKLAAKDPDGKPKMDVITDKVIALALTGERWAVELIYDRLEGRPPQALELTGGKGPPLRITYVDGDKKA
;
A
#
# COMPACT_ATOMS: atom_id res chain seq x y z
N MET A 1 17.52 -27.10 -27.26
CA MET A 1 16.07 -26.82 -27.25
C MET A 1 15.85 -25.48 -26.56
N ALA A 2 15.26 -24.53 -27.28
CA ALA A 2 15.15 -23.13 -26.87
C ALA A 2 14.12 -22.96 -25.73
N ARG A 3 14.54 -22.33 -24.63
CA ARG A 3 13.65 -21.91 -23.54
C ARG A 3 12.78 -20.76 -24.06
N SER A 4 11.46 -20.95 -24.07
CA SER A 4 10.52 -19.86 -24.38
C SER A 4 10.60 -18.81 -23.28
N SER A 5 11.35 -17.75 -23.55
CA SER A 5 11.32 -16.52 -22.77
C SER A 5 9.95 -15.89 -22.92
N ALA A 6 9.01 -16.23 -22.06
CA ALA A 6 7.82 -15.40 -21.83
C ALA A 6 8.27 -14.13 -21.08
N THR A 7 9.09 -13.33 -21.75
CA THR A 7 9.43 -11.97 -21.33
C THR A 7 8.10 -11.22 -21.36
N TRP A 8 7.60 -10.82 -20.19
CA TRP A 8 6.51 -9.86 -20.11
C TRP A 8 6.83 -8.70 -21.05
N ASN A 9 5.96 -8.44 -22.03
CA ASN A 9 6.20 -7.38 -23.00
C ASN A 9 6.44 -6.08 -22.23
N LYS A 10 7.60 -5.44 -22.44
CA LYS A 10 7.95 -4.18 -21.77
C LYS A 10 6.83 -3.17 -22.05
N GLY A 11 6.17 -2.68 -20.99
CA GLY A 11 5.03 -1.76 -21.10
C GLY A 11 3.64 -2.41 -21.11
N LYS A 12 3.53 -3.75 -21.13
CA LYS A 12 2.26 -4.45 -20.84
C LYS A 12 2.25 -4.91 -19.38
N SER A 13 1.37 -4.30 -18.59
CA SER A 13 1.08 -4.70 -17.21
C SER A 13 0.76 -6.20 -17.15
N GLY A 14 1.30 -6.89 -16.14
CA GLY A 14 0.96 -8.28 -15.86
C GLY A 14 -0.48 -8.49 -15.38
N ASN A 15 -1.20 -7.41 -15.14
CA ASN A 15 -2.65 -7.37 -14.97
C ASN A 15 -3.29 -6.62 -16.16
N PRO A 16 -3.67 -7.32 -17.24
CA PRO A 16 -4.21 -6.72 -18.47
C PRO A 16 -5.51 -5.95 -18.25
N ASN A 17 -6.32 -6.36 -17.27
CA ASN A 17 -7.60 -5.75 -16.94
C ASN A 17 -7.49 -4.67 -15.84
N GLY A 18 -6.27 -4.42 -15.35
CA GLY A 18 -6.01 -3.45 -14.29
C GLY A 18 -6.81 -3.72 -13.01
N ARG A 19 -6.92 -2.70 -12.17
CA ARG A 19 -7.87 -2.74 -11.05
C ARG A 19 -9.28 -2.71 -11.65
N PRO A 20 -10.20 -3.61 -11.24
CA PRO A 20 -11.56 -3.62 -11.76
C PRO A 20 -12.19 -2.22 -11.68
N PRO A 21 -12.67 -1.66 -12.82
CA PRO A 21 -13.31 -0.37 -12.81
C PRO A 21 -14.57 -0.45 -11.95
N ASN A 22 -14.81 0.55 -11.11
CA ASN A 22 -15.98 0.66 -10.22
C ASN A 22 -16.04 -0.31 -9.03
N ALA A 23 -14.93 -0.95 -8.65
CA ALA A 23 -14.87 -1.65 -7.36
C ALA A 23 -15.13 -0.64 -6.22
N LYS A 24 -16.35 -0.62 -5.65
CA LYS A 24 -16.74 0.23 -4.51
C LYS A 24 -15.99 -0.20 -3.24
N CYS A 25 -14.69 0.05 -3.20
CA CYS A 25 -13.88 -0.25 -2.04
C CYS A 25 -13.95 0.91 -1.06
N LEU A 26 -13.65 0.61 0.21
CA LEU A 26 -13.59 1.60 1.28
C LEU A 26 -12.70 2.79 0.91
N THR A 27 -11.59 2.55 0.22
CA THR A 27 -10.65 3.59 -0.23
C THR A 27 -11.33 4.65 -1.11
N ASP A 28 -12.22 4.26 -2.02
CA ASP A 28 -12.87 5.20 -2.93
C ASP A 28 -13.92 6.06 -2.18
N LEU A 29 -14.63 5.44 -1.24
CA LEU A 29 -15.56 6.14 -0.36
C LEU A 29 -14.83 7.13 0.55
N LEU A 30 -13.70 6.72 1.14
CA LEU A 30 -12.87 7.59 1.98
C LEU A 30 -12.32 8.76 1.18
N ARG A 31 -11.77 8.53 -0.02
CA ARG A 31 -11.29 9.62 -0.90
C ARG A 31 -12.39 10.64 -1.17
N ARG A 32 -13.59 10.17 -1.53
CA ARG A 32 -14.74 11.06 -1.77
C ARG A 32 -15.14 11.84 -0.51
N LYS A 33 -15.18 11.19 0.65
CA LYS A 33 -15.59 11.83 1.92
C LYS A 33 -14.55 12.81 2.42
N LEU A 34 -13.26 12.53 2.24
CA LEU A 34 -12.15 13.40 2.63
C LEU A 34 -12.00 14.62 1.71
N ALA A 35 -12.30 14.47 0.41
CA ALA A 35 -12.32 15.58 -0.54
C ALA A 35 -13.51 16.54 -0.34
N ALA A 36 -14.55 16.13 0.40
CA ALA A 36 -15.69 16.98 0.67
C ALA A 36 -15.38 18.05 1.73
N LYS A 37 -16.15 19.14 1.71
CA LYS A 37 -16.13 20.15 2.76
C LYS A 37 -16.81 19.67 4.04
N ASP A 38 -16.40 20.19 5.17
CA ASP A 38 -17.08 20.06 6.45
C ASP A 38 -18.22 21.11 6.57
N PRO A 39 -18.98 21.13 7.68
CA PRO A 39 -20.06 22.09 7.89
C PRO A 39 -19.65 23.57 7.83
N ASP A 40 -18.41 23.89 8.20
CA ASP A 40 -17.83 25.24 8.19
C ASP A 40 -17.23 25.60 6.82
N GLY A 41 -17.37 24.72 5.82
CA GLY A 41 -16.93 24.96 4.46
C GLY A 41 -15.45 24.70 4.19
N LYS A 42 -14.70 24.22 5.20
CA LYS A 42 -13.29 23.83 5.07
C LYS A 42 -13.17 22.42 4.47
N PRO A 43 -12.14 22.14 3.65
CA PRO A 43 -11.91 20.77 3.18
C PRO A 43 -11.59 19.86 4.37
N LYS A 44 -12.23 18.69 4.44
CA LYS A 44 -12.09 17.77 5.59
C LYS A 44 -10.66 17.27 5.81
N MET A 45 -9.88 17.16 4.74
CA MET A 45 -8.45 16.82 4.83
C MET A 45 -7.68 17.80 5.70
N ASP A 46 -7.90 19.10 5.52
CA ASP A 46 -7.21 20.13 6.30
C ASP A 46 -7.62 20.05 7.76
N VAL A 47 -8.93 19.94 8.02
CA VAL A 47 -9.48 19.82 9.39
C VAL A 47 -8.92 18.59 10.13
N ILE A 48 -8.75 17.46 9.44
CA ILE A 48 -8.14 16.26 10.02
C ILE A 48 -6.65 16.48 10.27
N THR A 49 -5.95 17.12 9.35
CA THR A 49 -4.51 17.42 9.48
C THR A 49 -4.26 18.35 10.66
N ASP A 50 -5.05 19.41 10.81
CA ASP A 50 -5.00 20.34 11.95
C ASP A 50 -5.19 19.60 13.28
N LYS A 51 -6.14 18.65 13.33
CA LYS A 51 -6.36 17.83 14.52
C LYS A 51 -5.19 16.90 14.83
N VAL A 52 -4.61 16.27 13.82
CA VAL A 52 -3.41 15.42 14.01
C VAL A 52 -2.25 16.24 14.55
N ILE A 53 -2.02 17.43 14.00
CA ILE A 53 -0.97 18.35 14.47
C ILE A 53 -1.24 18.77 15.91
N ALA A 54 -2.49 19.14 16.25
CA ALA A 54 -2.86 19.51 17.61
C ALA A 54 -2.58 18.37 18.61
N LEU A 55 -2.92 17.12 18.26
CA LEU A 55 -2.64 15.96 19.10
C LEU A 55 -1.14 15.69 19.23
N ALA A 56 -0.37 15.86 18.16
CA ALA A 56 1.08 15.74 18.22
C ALA A 56 1.69 16.80 19.16
N LEU A 57 1.19 18.04 19.11
CA LEU A 57 1.60 19.13 20.01
C LEU A 57 1.24 18.85 21.47
N THR A 58 0.17 18.10 21.74
CA THR A 58 -0.17 17.64 23.10
C THR A 58 0.62 16.41 23.55
N GLY A 59 1.49 15.85 22.70
CA GLY A 59 2.34 14.71 23.03
C GLY A 59 1.73 13.33 22.72
N GLU A 60 0.66 13.27 21.91
CA GLU A 60 0.09 11.99 21.47
C GLU A 60 1.06 11.25 20.55
N ARG A 61 1.68 10.19 21.07
CA ARG A 61 2.74 9.44 20.41
C ARG A 61 2.38 9.02 18.99
N TRP A 62 1.19 8.47 18.78
CA TRP A 62 0.79 7.97 17.46
C TRP A 62 0.68 9.10 16.42
N ALA A 63 0.33 10.32 16.85
CA ALA A 63 0.21 11.47 15.98
C ALA A 63 1.60 11.98 15.58
N VAL A 64 2.55 11.99 16.53
CA VAL A 64 3.96 12.29 16.26
C VAL A 64 4.55 11.26 15.28
N GLU A 65 4.38 9.96 15.54
CA GLU A 65 4.83 8.89 14.66
C GLU A 65 4.20 9.00 13.25
N LEU A 66 2.90 9.31 13.17
CA LEU A 66 2.22 9.50 11.89
C LEU A 66 2.84 10.63 11.05
N ILE A 67 3.24 11.74 11.68
CA ILE A 67 3.89 12.87 11.01
C ILE A 67 5.28 12.45 10.49
N TYR A 68 6.10 11.83 11.33
CA TYR A 68 7.42 11.33 10.92
C TYR A 68 7.31 10.32 9.76
N ASP A 69 6.36 9.37 9.86
CA ASP A 69 6.12 8.38 8.81
C ASP A 69 5.71 8.98 7.45
N ARG A 70 5.16 10.20 7.42
CA ARG A 70 4.76 10.89 6.19
C ARG A 70 5.85 11.81 5.64
N LEU A 71 6.67 12.41 6.51
CA LEU A 71 7.72 13.34 6.12
C LEU A 71 9.06 12.64 5.87
N GLU A 72 9.50 11.81 6.79
CA GLU A 72 10.80 11.11 6.76
C GLU A 72 10.67 9.66 6.27
N GLY A 73 9.45 9.13 6.28
CA GLY A 73 9.18 7.73 5.98
C GLY A 73 9.45 6.81 7.17
N ARG A 74 9.10 5.53 7.00
CA ARG A 74 9.36 4.52 8.03
C ARG A 74 10.76 3.95 7.90
N PRO A 75 11.43 3.64 9.03
CA PRO A 75 12.65 2.85 8.98
C PRO A 75 12.39 1.49 8.30
N PRO A 76 13.34 0.97 7.51
CA PRO A 76 13.22 -0.35 6.91
C PRO A 76 12.96 -1.41 7.98
N GLN A 77 11.93 -2.23 7.78
CA GLN A 77 11.66 -3.36 8.65
C GLN A 77 12.72 -4.44 8.40
N ALA A 78 13.55 -4.74 9.40
CA ALA A 78 14.42 -5.91 9.35
C ALA A 78 13.55 -7.17 9.43
N LEU A 79 13.48 -7.91 8.33
CA LEU A 79 12.79 -9.19 8.27
C LEU A 79 13.82 -10.31 8.21
N GLU A 80 13.86 -11.13 9.26
CA GLU A 80 14.63 -12.37 9.25
C GLU A 80 13.84 -13.40 8.41
N LEU A 81 14.31 -13.66 7.20
CA LEU A 81 13.69 -14.62 6.26
C LEU A 81 14.21 -16.06 6.47
N THR A 82 14.96 -16.29 7.52
CA THR A 82 15.53 -17.57 7.93
C THR A 82 15.29 -17.72 9.43
N GLY A 83 15.04 -18.92 9.94
CA GLY A 83 15.25 -19.13 11.37
C GLY A 83 16.74 -19.25 11.62
N GLY A 84 17.28 -18.67 12.70
CA GLY A 84 18.68 -18.88 13.12
C GLY A 84 19.12 -20.37 13.25
N LYS A 85 18.19 -21.33 13.18
CA LYS A 85 18.35 -22.80 12.97
C LYS A 85 17.28 -23.42 12.03
N GLY A 86 16.60 -22.62 11.22
CA GLY A 86 15.44 -23.02 10.43
C GLY A 86 15.79 -23.66 9.09
N PRO A 87 14.91 -24.52 8.52
CA PRO A 87 15.14 -25.12 7.21
C PRO A 87 15.19 -24.05 6.11
N PRO A 88 15.89 -24.33 5.00
CA PRO A 88 16.01 -23.39 3.89
C PRO A 88 14.65 -23.10 3.25
N LEU A 89 14.47 -21.85 2.80
CA LEU A 89 13.32 -21.47 1.98
C LEU A 89 13.35 -22.30 0.68
N ARG A 90 12.33 -23.14 0.49
CA ARG A 90 12.12 -23.88 -0.76
C ARG A 90 11.17 -23.09 -1.64
N ILE A 91 11.67 -22.65 -2.79
CA ILE A 91 10.87 -22.03 -3.84
C ILE A 91 10.49 -23.13 -4.83
N THR A 92 9.22 -23.51 -4.89
CA THR A 92 8.70 -24.41 -5.92
C THR A 92 7.90 -23.62 -6.94
N TYR A 93 8.31 -23.68 -8.20
CA TYR A 93 7.54 -23.15 -9.31
C TYR A 93 6.54 -24.22 -9.75
N VAL A 94 5.24 -23.92 -9.62
CA VAL A 94 4.18 -24.71 -10.25
C VAL A 94 3.79 -23.96 -11.51
N ASP A 95 4.27 -24.43 -12.66
CA ASP A 95 3.75 -23.95 -13.94
C ASP A 95 2.26 -24.33 -13.98
N GLY A 96 1.38 -23.33 -13.97
CA GLY A 96 -0.06 -23.56 -14.00
C GLY A 96 -0.42 -24.40 -15.22
N ASP A 97 -1.11 -25.52 -14.99
CA ASP A 97 -1.62 -26.42 -16.01
C ASP A 97 -2.27 -25.63 -17.16
N LYS A 98 -1.57 -25.53 -18.29
CA LYS A 98 -2.19 -25.16 -19.55
C LYS A 98 -3.06 -26.34 -19.96
N LYS A 99 -4.34 -26.32 -19.57
CA LYS A 99 -5.35 -27.20 -20.17
C LYS A 99 -5.33 -26.98 -21.69
N ALA A 100 -5.05 -28.08 -22.40
CA ALA A 100 -5.18 -28.20 -23.84
C ALA A 100 -6.64 -28.06 -24.29
#